data_AF-A0A6B3G2P2-F1
#
_entry.id   AF-A0A6B3G2P2-F1
#
_cell.length_a   1.000
_cell.length_b   1.000
_cell.length_c   1.000
_cell.angle_alpha   90.00
_cell.angle_beta   90.00
_cell.angle_gamma   90.00
#
_symmetry.space_group_name_H-M   'P 1'
#
loop_
_entity.id
_entity.type
_entity.pdbx_description
1 polymer ?
#
loop_
_entity_poly.entity_id
_entity_poly.type
_entity_poly.pdbx_seq_one_letter_code
_entity_poly.pdbx_strand_id
1 'polypeptide(L)'
;MSAPDHMASWVAVALVVLATVLVGGFGLRISRTTSDFYVASRTVRPRLNAAAISGEYLSAASFLGVAGLVLVHGPDMLWYPVGYT
;
A
#
# COMPACT_ATOMS: atom_id res chain seq x y z
N MET A 1 14.46 7.89 27.76
CA MET A 1 14.38 7.55 26.32
C MET A 1 14.91 6.12 26.17
N SER A 2 14.05 5.14 26.42
CA SER A 2 14.37 3.71 26.38
C SER A 2 13.82 3.15 25.07
N ALA A 3 14.70 2.77 24.13
CA ALA A 3 14.31 2.26 22.81
C ALA A 3 14.40 0.72 22.74
N PRO A 4 13.27 -0.01 22.74
CA PRO A 4 13.24 -1.41 22.31
C PRO A 4 12.17 -1.71 21.24
N ASP A 5 12.11 -0.95 20.15
CA ASP A 5 11.07 -1.06 19.10
C ASP A 5 11.59 -1.27 17.66
N HIS A 6 12.91 -1.18 17.44
CA HIS A 6 13.52 -1.41 16.11
C HIS A 6 13.39 -2.87 15.65
N MET A 7 13.50 -3.84 16.56
CA MET A 7 13.29 -5.26 16.25
C MET A 7 11.87 -5.49 15.70
N ALA A 8 10.86 -4.92 16.37
CA ALA A 8 9.47 -5.00 15.93
C ALA A 8 9.28 -4.36 14.54
N SER A 9 9.96 -3.24 14.28
CA SER A 9 9.93 -2.57 12.98
C SER A 9 10.53 -3.44 11.87
N TRP A 10 11.70 -4.04 12.08
CA TRP A 10 12.32 -4.95 11.10
C TRP A 10 11.47 -6.18 10.83
N VAL A 11 10.89 -6.76 11.87
CA VAL A 11 9.95 -7.89 11.75
C VAL A 11 8.73 -7.48 10.93
N ALA A 12 8.13 -6.32 11.22
CA ALA A 12 6.98 -5.81 10.47
C ALA A 12 7.31 -5.61 8.98
N VAL A 13 8.45 -4.99 8.66
CA VAL A 13 8.91 -4.80 7.27
C VAL A 13 9.09 -6.15 6.58
N ALA A 14 9.78 -7.09 7.21
CA ALA A 14 10.01 -8.42 6.64
C ALA A 14 8.69 -9.17 6.37
N LEU A 15 7.73 -9.09 7.29
CA LEU A 15 6.40 -9.71 7.14
C LEU A 15 5.63 -9.10 5.97
N VAL A 16 5.61 -7.78 5.83
CA VAL A 16 4.91 -7.08 4.73
C VAL A 16 5.53 -7.44 3.38
N VAL A 17 6.86 -7.43 3.29
CA VAL A 17 7.58 -7.80 2.06
C VAL A 17 7.27 -9.25 1.69
N LEU A 18 7.40 -10.17 2.64
CA LEU A 18 7.13 -11.59 2.40
C LEU A 18 5.67 -11.83 1.98
N ALA A 19 4.71 -11.21 2.67
CA ALA A 19 3.30 -11.31 2.32
C ALA A 19 3.02 -10.79 0.90
N THR A 20 3.59 -9.65 0.54
CA THR A 20 3.43 -9.04 -0.81
C THR A 20 3.95 -9.98 -1.90
N VAL A 21 5.17 -10.51 -1.72
CA VAL A 21 5.79 -11.43 -2.68
C VAL A 21 5.01 -12.75 -2.78
N LEU A 22 4.55 -13.30 -1.65
CA LEU A 22 3.79 -14.55 -1.64
C LEU A 22 2.43 -14.39 -2.32
N VAL A 23 1.70 -13.31 -2.02
CA VAL A 23 0.38 -13.05 -2.62
C VAL A 23 0.52 -12.78 -4.12
N GLY A 24 1.45 -11.90 -4.53
CA GLY A 24 1.70 -11.61 -5.94
C GLY A 24 2.16 -12.86 -6.70
N GLY A 25 3.13 -13.59 -6.15
CA GLY A 25 3.65 -14.82 -6.75
C GLY A 25 2.60 -15.92 -6.88
N PHE A 26 1.71 -16.08 -5.88
CA PHE A 26 0.61 -17.04 -5.94
C PHE A 26 -0.46 -16.63 -6.97
N GLY A 27 -0.80 -15.34 -7.04
CA GLY A 27 -1.71 -14.80 -8.04
C GLY A 27 -1.23 -15.05 -9.47
N LEU A 28 0.07 -14.86 -9.72
CA LEU A 28 0.70 -15.21 -11.00
C LEU A 28 0.63 -16.70 -11.30
N ARG A 29 0.87 -17.57 -10.32
CA ARG A 29 0.84 -19.04 -10.50
C ARG A 29 -0.55 -19.59 -10.82
N ILE A 30 -1.62 -18.97 -10.32
CA ILE A 30 -3.01 -19.43 -10.55
C ILE A 30 -3.57 -18.90 -11.87
N SER A 31 -3.08 -17.78 -12.38
CA SER A 31 -3.56 -17.16 -13.61
C SER A 31 -3.20 -18.01 -14.82
N ARG A 32 -4.18 -18.71 -15.40
CA ARG A 32 -3.98 -19.63 -16.54
C ARG A 32 -4.45 -19.04 -17.87
N THR A 33 -5.28 -18.03 -17.84
CA THR A 33 -5.81 -17.36 -19.03
C THR A 33 -5.56 -15.86 -19.00
N THR A 34 -5.62 -15.24 -20.18
CA THR A 34 -5.61 -13.78 -20.34
C THR A 34 -6.71 -13.10 -19.52
N SER A 35 -7.90 -13.71 -19.42
CA SER A 35 -9.02 -13.19 -18.62
C SER A 35 -8.70 -13.22 -17.12
N ASP A 36 -8.05 -14.27 -16.62
CA ASP A 36 -7.65 -14.36 -15.21
C ASP A 36 -6.63 -13.28 -14.87
N PHE A 37 -5.70 -13.00 -15.78
CA PHE A 37 -4.64 -12.01 -15.55
C PHE A 37 -5.12 -10.56 -15.67
N TYR A 38 -5.87 -10.22 -16.72
CA TYR A 38 -6.24 -8.82 -16.98
C TYR A 38 -7.49 -8.34 -16.25
N VAL A 39 -8.46 -9.24 -16.00
CA VAL A 39 -9.76 -8.85 -15.41
C VAL A 39 -10.19 -9.73 -14.24
N ALA A 40 -9.29 -10.59 -13.74
CA ALA A 40 -9.56 -11.53 -12.64
C ALA A 40 -10.84 -12.36 -12.86
N SER A 41 -11.13 -12.69 -14.13
CA SER A 41 -12.37 -13.36 -14.57
C SER A 41 -13.67 -12.75 -14.02
N ARG A 42 -13.64 -11.44 -13.74
CA ARG A 42 -14.75 -10.64 -13.18
C ARG A 42 -15.27 -11.16 -11.82
N THR A 43 -14.41 -11.84 -11.07
CA THR A 43 -14.77 -12.45 -9.77
C THR A 43 -14.53 -11.56 -8.56
N VAL A 44 -13.78 -10.45 -8.71
CA VAL A 44 -13.37 -9.58 -7.61
C VAL A 44 -14.55 -8.77 -7.08
N ARG A 45 -14.79 -8.87 -5.76
CA ARG A 45 -15.86 -8.13 -5.08
C ARG A 45 -15.59 -6.61 -5.11
N PRO A 46 -16.64 -5.76 -5.21
CA PRO A 46 -16.47 -4.31 -5.28
C PRO A 46 -15.63 -3.70 -4.16
N ARG A 47 -15.74 -4.23 -2.92
CA ARG A 47 -14.93 -3.76 -1.77
C ARG A 47 -13.44 -4.04 -1.93
N LEU A 48 -13.08 -5.21 -2.46
CA LEU A 48 -11.68 -5.57 -2.70
C LEU A 48 -11.10 -4.76 -3.87
N ASN A 49 -11.91 -4.52 -4.89
CA ASN A 49 -11.51 -3.64 -6.00
C ASN A 49 -11.30 -2.19 -5.53
N ALA A 50 -12.22 -1.66 -4.71
CA ALA A 50 -12.07 -0.33 -4.12
C ALA A 50 -10.82 -0.23 -3.24
N ALA A 51 -10.54 -1.27 -2.44
CA ALA A 51 -9.32 -1.33 -1.63
C ALA A 51 -8.06 -1.34 -2.50
N ALA A 52 -8.02 -2.11 -3.58
CA ALA A 52 -6.89 -2.13 -4.52
C ALA A 52 -6.66 -0.76 -5.16
N ILE A 53 -7.72 -0.11 -5.67
CA ILE A 53 -7.63 1.23 -6.24
C ILE A 53 -7.12 2.22 -5.19
N SER A 54 -7.69 2.21 -3.98
CA SER A 54 -7.23 3.10 -2.91
C SER A 54 -5.76 2.87 -2.54
N GLY A 55 -5.28 1.64 -2.65
CA GLY A 55 -3.88 1.27 -2.42
C GLY A 55 -2.92 1.87 -3.45
N GLU A 56 -3.32 1.95 -4.72
CA GLU A 56 -2.50 2.57 -5.78
C GLU A 56 -2.27 4.08 -5.55
N TYR A 57 -3.20 4.77 -4.89
CA TYR A 57 -3.03 6.18 -4.49
C TYR A 57 -2.05 6.35 -3.31
N LEU A 58 -1.74 5.27 -2.57
CA LEU A 58 -0.88 5.30 -1.41
C LEU A 58 0.55 4.89 -1.79
N SER A 59 1.51 5.79 -1.60
CA SER A 59 2.93 5.53 -1.86
C SER A 59 3.81 6.08 -0.75
N ALA A 60 4.97 5.46 -0.54
CA ALA A 60 5.98 5.94 0.41
C ALA A 60 6.38 7.39 0.15
N ALA A 61 6.47 7.79 -1.12
CA ALA A 61 6.76 9.17 -1.50
C ALA A 61 5.65 10.13 -1.02
N SER A 62 4.37 9.75 -1.15
CA SER A 62 3.25 10.55 -0.67
C SER A 62 3.24 10.66 0.85
N PHE A 63 3.48 9.56 1.57
CA PHE A 63 3.54 9.56 3.03
C PHE A 63 4.69 10.43 3.56
N LEU A 64 5.90 10.24 3.03
CA LEU A 64 7.06 11.03 3.44
C LEU A 64 6.93 12.49 3.00
N GLY A 65 6.36 12.75 1.82
CA GLY A 65 6.13 14.10 1.31
C GLY A 65 5.17 14.90 2.19
N VAL A 66 4.01 14.31 2.54
CA VAL A 66 3.05 14.97 3.45
C VAL A 66 3.66 15.14 4.84
N ALA A 67 4.36 14.13 5.37
CA ALA A 67 5.05 14.26 6.65
C ALA A 67 6.09 15.39 6.65
N GLY A 68 6.84 15.54 5.55
CA GLY A 68 7.79 16.63 5.35
C GLY A 68 7.12 18.00 5.26
N LEU A 69 6.02 18.12 4.51
CA LEU A 69 5.23 19.35 4.43
C LEU A 69 4.68 19.75 5.80
N VAL A 70 4.15 18.80 6.57
CA VAL A 70 3.66 19.04 7.93
C VAL A 70 4.79 19.47 8.85
N LEU A 71 5.97 18.87 8.73
CA LEU A 71 7.14 19.25 9.53
C LEU A 71 7.56 20.71 9.28
N VAL A 72 7.50 21.18 8.03
CA VAL A 72 7.96 22.52 7.64
C VAL A 72 6.88 23.59 7.82
N HIS A 73 5.62 23.26 7.50
CA HIS A 73 4.53 24.23 7.38
C HIS A 73 3.38 24.02 8.39
N GLY A 74 3.47 22.99 9.25
CA GLY A 74 2.48 22.72 10.28
C GLY A 74 1.31 21.82 9.84
N PRO A 75 0.37 21.53 10.75
CA PRO A 75 -0.67 20.52 10.57
C PRO A 75 -1.69 20.84 9.48
N ASP A 76 -1.82 22.09 9.05
CA ASP A 76 -2.74 22.50 7.98
C ASP A 76 -2.42 21.82 6.64
N MET A 77 -1.17 21.36 6.45
CA MET A 77 -0.76 20.59 5.27
C MET A 77 -1.38 19.19 5.18
N LEU A 78 -2.01 18.69 6.24
CA LEU A 78 -2.71 17.39 6.22
C LEU A 78 -3.87 17.35 5.22
N TRP A 79 -4.37 18.50 4.76
CA TRP A 79 -5.41 18.58 3.74
C TRP A 79 -4.90 18.30 2.32
N TYR A 80 -3.59 18.45 2.09
CA TYR A 80 -2.97 18.34 0.78
C TYR A 80 -3.19 16.99 0.07
N PRO A 81 -3.03 15.82 0.73
CA PRO A 81 -3.30 14.53 0.08
C PRO A 81 -4.80 14.23 -0.14
N VAL A 82 -5.72 15.01 0.46
CA VAL A 82 -7.18 14.87 0.21
C VAL A 82 -7.58 15.59 -1.08
N GLY A 83 -6.95 16.73 -1.38
CA GLY A 83 -7.26 17.58 -2.53
C GLY A 83 -6.48 17.25 -3.81
N TYR A 84 -5.70 16.17 -3.82
CA TYR A 84 -4.92 15.77 -4.99
C TYR A 84 -5.84 15.10 -6.03
N THR A 85 -6.23 15.85 -7.05
CA THR A 85 -6.83 15.36 -8.31
C THR A 85 -6.12 15.99 -9.49
#